data_AF-A0A2D4QYE2-F1
#
_entry.id   AF-A0A2D4QYE2-F1
#
_cell.length_a   1.000
_cell.length_b   1.000
_cell.length_c   1.000
_cell.angle_alpha   90.00
_cell.angle_beta   90.00
_cell.angle_gamma   90.00
#
_symmetry.space_group_name_H-M   'P 1'
#
loop_
_entity.id
_entity.type
_entity.pdbx_description
1 polymer ?
#
loop_
_entity_poly.entity_id
_entity_poly.type
_entity_poly.pdbx_seq_one_letter_code
_entity_poly.pdbx_strand_id
1 'polypeptide(L)'
;MVQDFSKNDPFGNAIIDFEKNRTPKIIRVSSDLCDDDELPIEYLFRTFDGMPAVEKKALELCEGNILDAGAGAGAHLKILREKGFSIFALDV
;
A
#
# COMPACT_ATOMS: atom_id res chain seq x y z
N MET A 1 -19.72 -14.40 16.60
CA MET A 1 -20.24 -13.47 15.59
C MET A 1 -19.04 -12.70 15.08
N VAL A 2 -18.63 -12.91 13.83
CA VAL A 2 -17.51 -12.18 13.23
C VAL A 2 -18.03 -10.79 12.87
N GLN A 3 -17.42 -9.74 13.39
CA GLN A 3 -17.75 -8.38 12.97
C GLN A 3 -17.22 -8.17 11.56
N ASP A 4 -18.10 -7.77 10.64
CA ASP A 4 -17.74 -7.40 9.28
C ASP A 4 -17.28 -5.94 9.27
N PHE A 5 -15.96 -5.73 9.22
CA PHE A 5 -15.35 -4.41 9.18
C PHE A 5 -15.19 -3.86 7.76
N SER A 6 -15.60 -4.60 6.71
CA SER A 6 -15.41 -4.19 5.31
C SER A 6 -16.07 -2.85 4.97
N LYS A 7 -17.14 -2.48 5.68
CA LYS A 7 -17.79 -1.16 5.53
C LYS A 7 -16.97 0.01 6.06
N ASN A 8 -16.02 -0.24 6.96
CA ASN A 8 -15.18 0.78 7.60
C ASN A 8 -13.72 0.71 7.13
N ASP A 9 -13.47 0.10 5.97
CA ASP A 9 -12.15 0.04 5.33
C ASP A 9 -12.13 0.89 4.04
N PRO A 10 -11.92 2.22 4.14
CA PRO A 10 -11.89 3.08 2.96
C PRO A 10 -10.71 2.75 2.04
N PHE A 11 -9.57 2.29 2.59
CA PHE A 11 -8.36 2.01 1.83
C PHE A 11 -8.50 0.71 1.02
N GLY A 12 -8.83 -0.42 1.65
CA GLY A 12 -8.96 -1.69 0.95
C GLY A 12 -10.10 -1.68 -0.07
N ASN A 13 -11.22 -1.02 0.23
CA ASN A 13 -12.28 -0.82 -0.77
C ASN A 13 -11.78 -0.02 -1.99
N ALA A 14 -11.02 1.06 -1.76
CA ALA A 14 -10.46 1.85 -2.85
C ALA A 14 -9.42 1.07 -3.67
N ILE A 15 -8.57 0.28 -3.00
CA ILE A 15 -7.55 -0.57 -3.65
C ILE A 15 -8.23 -1.62 -4.53
N ILE A 16 -9.23 -2.34 -4.00
CA ILE A 16 -9.98 -3.38 -4.74
C ILE A 16 -10.70 -2.79 -5.95
N ASP A 17 -11.34 -1.63 -5.77
CA ASP A 17 -12.04 -0.97 -6.85
C ASP A 17 -11.09 -0.47 -7.95
N PHE A 18 -9.96 0.14 -7.57
CA PHE A 18 -8.95 0.58 -8.53
C PHE A 18 -8.29 -0.59 -9.27
N GLU A 19 -8.04 -1.71 -8.59
CA GLU A 19 -7.45 -2.91 -9.18
C GLU A 19 -8.33 -3.47 -10.32
N LYS A 20 -9.65 -3.48 -10.11
CA LYS A 20 -10.65 -3.96 -11.08
C LYS A 20 -10.94 -2.97 -12.20
N ASN A 21 -11.17 -1.71 -11.85
CA ASN A 21 -11.75 -0.72 -12.77
C ASN A 21 -10.74 0.29 -13.29
N ARG A 22 -9.53 0.37 -12.71
CA ARG A 22 -8.46 1.32 -13.07
C ARG A 22 -8.92 2.78 -13.17
N THR A 23 -9.94 3.12 -12.39
CA THR A 23 -10.54 4.45 -12.39
C THR A 23 -9.87 5.32 -11.34
N PRO A 24 -9.27 6.45 -11.71
CA PRO A 24 -8.65 7.38 -10.77
C PRO A 24 -9.63 7.78 -9.66
N LYS A 25 -9.19 7.69 -8.41
CA LYS A 25 -9.93 8.10 -7.22
C LYS A 25 -9.01 8.78 -6.22
N ILE A 26 -9.59 9.64 -5.41
CA ILE A 26 -8.92 10.34 -4.33
C ILE A 26 -9.47 9.80 -3.01
N ILE A 27 -8.56 9.44 -2.11
CA ILE A 27 -8.87 9.20 -0.70
C ILE A 27 -8.66 10.53 0.02
N ARG A 28 -9.74 11.09 0.59
CA ARG A 28 -9.64 12.27 1.45
C ARG A 28 -9.22 11.84 2.85
N VAL A 29 -8.16 12.46 3.36
CA VAL A 29 -7.64 12.24 4.72
C VAL A 29 -7.93 13.48 5.53
N SER A 30 -8.65 13.33 6.64
CA SER A 30 -9.01 14.43 7.53
C SER A 30 -8.41 14.20 8.91
N SER A 31 -7.91 15.27 9.52
CA SER A 31 -7.36 15.27 10.88
C SER A 31 -7.82 16.52 11.62
N ASP A 32 -7.89 16.42 12.94
CA ASP A 32 -8.06 17.56 13.84
C ASP A 32 -6.74 18.33 14.09
N LEU A 33 -5.60 17.74 13.72
CA LEU A 33 -4.26 18.29 13.96
C LEU A 33 -3.69 19.04 12.75
N CYS A 34 -4.17 18.74 11.55
CA CYS A 34 -3.68 19.32 10.31
C CYS A 34 -4.83 19.51 9.31
N ASP A 35 -4.56 20.27 8.27
CA ASP A 35 -5.50 20.44 7.16
C ASP A 35 -5.79 19.09 6.48
N ASP A 36 -6.96 19.02 5.85
CA ASP A 36 -7.34 17.89 5.02
C ASP A 36 -6.33 17.68 3.88
N ASP A 37 -6.04 16.42 3.59
CA ASP A 37 -5.15 16.01 2.52
C ASP A 37 -5.87 15.07 1.53
N GLU A 38 -5.31 14.95 0.33
CA GLU A 38 -5.83 14.13 -0.75
C GLU A 38 -4.78 13.14 -1.22
N LEU A 39 -5.08 11.85 -1.10
CA LEU A 39 -4.22 10.76 -1.54
C LEU A 39 -4.78 10.13 -2.83
N PRO A 40 -4.11 10.31 -3.99
CA PRO A 40 -4.48 9.61 -5.22
C PRO A 40 -4.29 8.10 -5.07
N ILE A 41 -5.31 7.31 -5.42
CA ILE A 41 -5.29 5.85 -5.26
C ILE A 41 -4.16 5.18 -6.07
N GLU A 42 -3.83 5.75 -7.23
CA GLU A 42 -2.73 5.31 -8.10
C GLU A 42 -1.38 5.28 -7.40
N TYR A 43 -1.17 6.19 -6.44
CA TYR A 43 0.07 6.27 -5.69
C TYR A 43 0.31 5.02 -4.80
N LEU A 44 -0.75 4.34 -4.37
CA LEU A 44 -0.63 3.06 -3.66
C LEU A 44 -0.09 1.95 -4.55
N PHE A 45 -0.21 2.10 -5.87
CA PHE A 45 0.29 1.16 -6.89
C PHE A 45 1.60 1.63 -7.54
N ARG A 46 2.29 2.61 -6.95
CA ARG A 46 3.55 3.16 -7.47
C ARG A 46 4.59 2.07 -7.72
N THR A 47 5.36 2.24 -8.80
CA THR A 47 6.54 1.41 -9.08
C THR A 47 7.73 1.85 -8.24
N PHE A 48 8.83 1.09 -8.28
CA PHE A 48 10.08 1.46 -7.61
C PHE A 48 10.48 2.92 -7.91
N ASP A 49 10.36 3.37 -9.16
CA ASP A 49 10.73 4.74 -9.55
C ASP A 49 9.88 5.82 -8.87
N GLY A 50 8.61 5.53 -8.60
CA GLY A 50 7.69 6.43 -7.92
C GLY A 50 7.82 6.43 -6.39
N MET A 51 8.67 5.57 -5.81
CA MET A 51 8.87 5.50 -4.37
C MET A 51 9.79 6.62 -3.85
N PRO A 52 9.52 7.15 -2.63
CA PRO A 52 10.45 8.02 -1.91
C PRO A 52 11.83 7.39 -1.77
N ALA A 53 12.87 8.23 -1.68
CA ALA A 53 14.26 7.77 -1.57
C ALA A 53 14.49 6.84 -0.36
N VAL A 54 13.79 7.08 0.75
CA VAL A 54 13.89 6.24 1.95
C VAL A 54 13.35 4.82 1.71
N GLU A 55 12.22 4.69 1.00
CA GLU A 55 11.64 3.38 0.65
C GLU A 55 12.55 2.63 -0.33
N LYS A 56 13.05 3.32 -1.36
CA LYS A 56 14.02 2.73 -2.31
C LYS A 56 15.23 2.18 -1.57
N LYS A 57 15.80 2.95 -0.64
CA LYS A 57 16.95 2.52 0.14
C LYS A 57 16.64 1.35 1.06
N ALA A 58 15.47 1.33 1.69
CA ALA A 58 15.04 0.20 2.51
C ALA A 58 14.96 -1.10 1.68
N LEU A 59 14.35 -1.06 0.50
CA LEU A 59 14.23 -2.20 -0.42
C LEU A 59 15.57 -2.71 -0.98
N GLU A 60 16.60 -1.87 -1.00
CA GLU A 60 17.97 -2.27 -1.36
C GLU A 60 18.73 -2.94 -0.21
N LEU A 61 18.38 -2.60 1.03
CA LEU A 61 19.01 -3.14 2.24
C LEU A 61 18.35 -4.42 2.75
N CYS A 62 17.18 -4.78 2.23
CA CYS A 62 16.50 -6.01 2.61
C CYS A 62 17.34 -7.25 2.28
N GLU A 63 17.43 -8.17 3.24
CA GLU A 63 18.12 -9.46 3.10
C GLU A 63 17.39 -10.57 3.85
N GLY A 64 17.62 -11.82 3.46
CA GLY A 64 17.02 -12.99 4.12
C GLY A 64 15.52 -13.13 3.90
N ASN A 65 14.80 -13.52 4.95
CA ASN A 65 13.34 -13.62 4.95
C ASN A 65 12.73 -12.28 5.34
N ILE A 66 11.82 -11.75 4.52
CA ILE A 66 11.27 -10.41 4.68
C ILE A 66 9.82 -10.47 5.16
N LEU A 67 9.47 -9.61 6.11
CA LEU A 67 8.09 -9.28 6.47
C LEU A 67 7.76 -7.88 5.95
N ASP A 68 6.74 -7.76 5.11
CA ASP A 68 6.14 -6.49 4.66
C ASP A 68 4.90 -6.21 5.52
N ALA A 69 5.04 -5.33 6.51
CA ALA A 69 4.00 -5.03 7.50
C ALA A 69 3.23 -3.76 7.11
N GLY A 70 1.91 -3.87 6.95
CA GLY A 70 1.09 -2.81 6.37
C GLY A 70 1.29 -2.75 4.84
N ALA A 71 1.28 -3.91 4.20
CA ALA A 71 1.66 -4.05 2.79
C ALA A 71 0.69 -3.35 1.81
N GLY A 72 -0.53 -3.03 2.24
CA GLY A 72 -1.56 -2.34 1.49
C GLY A 72 -1.79 -2.96 0.11
N ALA A 73 -1.63 -2.14 -0.94
CA ALA A 73 -1.78 -2.58 -2.32
C ALA A 73 -0.61 -3.49 -2.82
N GLY A 74 0.40 -3.75 -1.99
CA GLY A 74 1.49 -4.69 -2.27
C GLY A 74 2.64 -4.10 -3.12
N ALA A 75 2.86 -2.79 -3.06
CA ALA A 75 3.90 -2.12 -3.86
C ALA A 75 5.31 -2.63 -3.54
N HIS A 76 5.65 -2.78 -2.25
CA HIS A 76 6.95 -3.32 -1.80
C HIS A 76 7.04 -4.82 -2.05
N LEU A 77 5.99 -5.57 -1.68
CA LEU A 77 5.85 -7.01 -1.94
C LEU A 77 6.18 -7.39 -3.39
N LYS A 78 5.63 -6.67 -4.37
CA LYS A 78 5.87 -6.94 -5.79
C LYS A 78 7.37 -6.84 -6.14
N ILE A 79 8.02 -5.76 -5.72
CA ILE A 79 9.43 -5.49 -6.02
C ILE A 79 10.35 -6.54 -5.37
N LEU A 80 10.11 -6.86 -4.10
CA LEU A 80 10.96 -7.83 -3.37
C LEU A 80 10.76 -9.26 -3.89
N ARG A 81 9.54 -9.61 -4.31
CA ARG A 81 9.26 -10.89 -4.98
C ARG A 81 9.97 -10.98 -6.34
N GLU A 82 9.95 -9.92 -7.14
CA GLU A 82 10.68 -9.85 -8.42
C GLU A 82 12.20 -9.94 -8.24
N LYS A 83 12.74 -9.45 -7.11
CA LYS A 83 14.14 -9.63 -6.72
C LYS A 83 14.48 -11.04 -6.20
N GLY A 84 13.50 -11.92 -6.04
CA GLY A 84 13.69 -13.31 -5.62
C GLY A 84 13.75 -13.53 -4.10
N PHE A 85 13.32 -12.58 -3.29
CA PHE A 85 13.28 -12.74 -1.84
C PHE A 85 12.14 -13.66 -1.38
N SER A 86 12.38 -14.39 -0.30
CA SER A 86 11.34 -15.03 0.50
C SER A 86 10.65 -13.96 1.33
N ILE A 87 9.38 -13.68 1.01
CA ILE A 87 8.65 -12.55 1.58
C ILE A 87 7.24 -12.96 2.01
N PHE A 88 6.84 -12.45 3.17
CA PHE A 88 5.49 -12.55 3.72
C PHE A 88 4.94 -11.14 3.95
N ALA A 89 3.67 -10.92 3.61
CA ALA A 89 3.01 -9.62 3.73
C ALA A 89 1.78 -9.73 4.64
N LEU A 90 1.55 -8.69 5.45
CA LEU A 90 0.41 -8.58 6.34
C LEU A 90 -0.24 -7.20 6.25
N ASP A 91 -1.57 -7.18 6.34
CA ASP A 91 -2.39 -5.98 6.52
C ASP A 91 -3.66 -6.36 7.32
N VAL A 92 -4.38 -5.36 7.85
CA VAL A 92 -5.53 -5.55 8.77
C VAL A 92 -6.89 -5.59 8.09
#